data_AF-A0AAV9X1X2-F1
#
_entry.id   AF-A0AAV9X1X2-F1
#
_cell.length_a   1.000
_cell.length_b   1.000
_cell.length_c   1.000
_cell.angle_alpha   90.00
_cell.angle_beta   90.00
_cell.angle_gamma   90.00
#
_symmetry.space_group_name_H-M   'P 1'
#
loop_
_entity.id
_entity.type
_entity.pdbx_description
1 polymer ?
#
loop_
_entity_poly.entity_id
_entity_poly.type
_entity_poly.pdbx_seq_one_letter_code
_entity_poly.pdbx_strand_id
1 'polypeptide(L)'
;MSVEIKQYEEHAGGVGSASGAPRTDDATPHPALRHTRSSADTLRAAVTPFAARLGGNQEFVLDRTDPKNAAVLQHIPDAAPHMTFREALDLHGFRHLWLWKTAVMEGIGTMLLVYITGWTSLSPGAFPPPPDPTSASGIFSTAPFLGPLVGGITSAIFIAMFIFCFGSVTGGHLNPLITISTFFARLTSLPRAILYVTFQIAGATLAGLLLRASYDGRDFKVGGCWLNPAEISVGSAFATEFSASLVLVFIAFGVGLDPRQAQIFGPSLGPIFVGLGAGSVIFSMAFTRPGYGGAAMNPTRCFGAFVGSEFPGWHWIHWVATVLAAAVHGVVYYLIPPWDGMGGHAEKVLVRGGEKRRAGDEESSR
;
A
#
# COMPACT_ATOMS: atom_id res chain seq x y z
N MET A 1 -8.89 -7.65 44.40
CA MET A 1 -8.62 -8.95 43.77
C MET A 1 -7.63 -8.65 42.66
N SER A 2 -6.35 -8.65 43.04
CA SER A 2 -5.25 -8.06 42.27
C SER A 2 -4.34 -9.18 41.78
N VAL A 3 -3.99 -9.14 40.50
CA VAL A 3 -3.16 -10.14 39.82
C VAL A 3 -1.68 -9.83 40.09
N GLU A 4 -0.97 -10.85 40.55
CA GLU A 4 0.43 -10.84 40.97
C GLU A 4 1.38 -10.85 39.76
N ILE A 5 2.38 -9.96 39.76
CA ILE A 5 3.52 -9.95 38.85
C ILE A 5 4.70 -10.56 39.62
N LYS A 6 5.31 -11.64 39.11
CA LYS A 6 6.57 -12.17 39.65
C LYS A 6 7.76 -11.68 38.83
N GLN A 7 8.55 -10.78 39.42
CA GLN A 7 9.96 -10.59 39.12
C GLN A 7 10.77 -11.78 39.66
N TYR A 8 11.85 -12.14 38.99
CA TYR A 8 12.90 -13.01 39.55
C TYR A 8 14.16 -12.16 39.77
N GLU A 9 14.57 -12.09 41.04
CA GLU A 9 15.81 -11.47 41.52
C GLU A 9 17.02 -12.41 41.41
N GLU A 10 18.18 -11.78 41.25
CA GLU A 10 19.53 -12.34 41.32
C GLU A 10 19.86 -12.91 42.70
N HIS A 11 20.66 -13.98 42.73
CA HIS A 11 21.37 -14.40 43.94
C HIS A 11 22.89 -14.15 43.80
N ALA A 12 23.38 -13.37 44.76
CA ALA A 12 24.78 -13.05 45.01
C ALA A 12 25.51 -14.15 45.80
N GLY A 13 26.81 -14.24 45.54
CA GLY A 13 27.85 -14.85 46.37
C GLY A 13 29.18 -14.76 45.60
N GLY A 14 30.33 -14.35 46.09
CA GLY A 14 30.84 -14.04 47.41
C GLY A 14 32.38 -13.90 47.26
N VAL A 15 32.89 -12.72 47.61
CA VAL A 15 34.27 -12.23 47.87
C VAL A 15 35.47 -13.22 47.86
N GLY A 16 36.59 -12.84 47.21
CA GLY A 16 37.95 -13.17 47.70
C GLY A 16 39.14 -13.23 46.72
N SER A 17 39.99 -12.18 46.73
CA SER A 17 41.48 -12.19 46.62
C SER A 17 42.26 -12.53 45.31
N ALA A 18 42.75 -11.46 44.69
CA ALA A 18 44.13 -11.16 44.20
C ALA A 18 45.07 -12.18 43.50
N SER A 19 45.61 -11.68 42.37
CA SER A 19 46.97 -11.81 41.81
C SER A 19 47.22 -12.80 40.65
N GLY A 20 47.91 -12.30 39.61
CA GLY A 20 48.66 -13.10 38.63
C GLY A 20 48.07 -13.17 37.21
N ALA A 21 48.61 -12.36 36.29
CA ALA A 21 48.75 -12.74 34.87
C ALA A 21 50.12 -13.46 34.72
N PRO A 22 50.42 -14.29 33.68
CA PRO A 22 49.92 -14.18 32.30
C PRO A 22 49.66 -15.49 31.48
N ARG A 23 48.93 -15.31 30.36
CA ARG A 23 48.95 -16.05 29.06
C ARG A 23 49.01 -17.59 29.04
N THR A 24 48.04 -18.22 28.37
CA THR A 24 48.19 -18.90 27.05
C THR A 24 46.88 -19.54 26.60
N ASP A 25 46.77 -19.75 25.29
CA ASP A 25 45.64 -20.18 24.48
C ASP A 25 44.96 -21.48 24.91
N ASP A 26 43.62 -21.48 25.03
CA ASP A 26 42.73 -22.54 24.52
C ASP A 26 41.26 -22.19 24.80
N ALA A 27 40.62 -21.45 23.88
CA ALA A 27 39.17 -21.28 23.90
C ALA A 27 38.53 -22.41 23.12
N THR A 28 38.14 -23.46 23.83
CA THR A 28 37.19 -24.47 23.35
C THR A 28 35.91 -23.75 22.86
N PRO A 29 35.43 -23.98 21.62
CA PRO A 29 34.15 -23.40 21.22
C PRO A 29 33.04 -24.10 22.00
N HIS A 30 32.21 -23.29 22.67
CA HIS A 30 30.94 -23.72 23.26
C HIS A 30 30.19 -24.67 22.31
N PRO A 31 29.56 -25.75 22.82
CA PRO A 31 28.81 -26.67 21.99
C PRO A 31 27.66 -25.89 21.34
N ALA A 32 27.82 -25.62 20.03
CA ALA A 32 26.75 -25.13 19.21
C ALA A 32 25.56 -26.08 19.38
N LEU A 33 24.41 -25.52 19.78
CA LEU A 33 23.11 -26.18 19.71
C LEU A 33 22.91 -26.64 18.25
N ARG A 34 23.34 -27.87 17.96
CA ARG A 34 22.96 -28.60 16.76
C ARG A 34 21.47 -28.82 16.88
N HIS A 35 20.69 -27.88 16.33
CA HIS A 35 19.35 -28.19 15.88
C HIS A 35 19.49 -29.34 14.89
N THR A 36 19.25 -30.55 15.38
CA THR A 36 18.92 -31.69 14.56
C THR A 36 17.75 -31.25 13.69
N ARG A 37 18.00 -31.00 12.41
CA ARG A 37 16.95 -30.85 11.40
C ARG A 37 16.26 -32.20 11.30
N SER A 38 15.30 -32.42 12.19
CA SER A 38 14.20 -33.33 11.92
C SER A 38 13.56 -32.83 10.63
N SER A 39 13.52 -33.70 9.62
CA SER A 39 12.71 -33.55 8.42
C SER A 39 11.23 -33.56 8.81
N ALA A 40 10.80 -32.49 9.45
CA ALA A 40 9.40 -32.12 9.53
C ALA A 40 9.10 -31.41 8.21
N ASP A 41 8.19 -31.99 7.43
CA ASP A 41 7.47 -31.30 6.36
C ASP A 41 7.10 -29.91 6.87
N THR A 42 7.89 -28.93 6.46
CA THR A 42 7.66 -27.54 6.80
C THR A 42 6.37 -27.22 6.06
N LEU A 43 5.26 -27.04 6.77
CA LEU A 43 4.00 -26.57 6.22
C LEU A 43 4.30 -25.29 5.43
N ARG A 44 4.58 -25.44 4.13
CA ARG A 44 4.86 -24.33 3.23
C ARG A 44 3.51 -23.73 2.92
N ALA A 45 3.20 -22.60 3.54
CA ALA A 45 2.02 -21.84 3.18
C ALA A 45 2.10 -21.54 1.67
N ALA A 46 1.16 -22.09 0.90
CA ALA A 46 1.12 -21.91 -0.54
C ALA A 46 0.68 -20.47 -0.85
N VAL A 47 1.63 -19.55 -0.96
CA VAL A 47 1.37 -18.18 -1.39
C VAL A 47 1.27 -18.16 -2.91
N THR A 48 0.13 -17.70 -3.44
CA THR A 48 -0.06 -17.60 -4.89
C THR A 48 0.75 -16.43 -5.45
N PRO A 49 1.57 -16.63 -6.49
CA PRO A 49 2.37 -15.53 -7.02
C PRO A 49 1.49 -14.43 -7.64
N PHE A 50 1.89 -13.17 -7.44
CA PHE A 50 1.17 -12.01 -7.98
C PHE A 50 2.10 -10.79 -8.04
N ALA A 51 2.24 -10.19 -9.22
CA ALA A 51 3.21 -9.13 -9.48
C ALA A 51 2.83 -7.78 -8.86
N ALA A 52 1.54 -7.50 -8.62
CA ALA A 52 1.08 -6.22 -8.09
C ALA A 52 0.91 -6.22 -6.55
N ARG A 53 1.80 -6.86 -5.80
CA ARG A 53 1.71 -6.90 -4.33
C ARG A 53 2.39 -5.69 -3.70
N LEU A 54 1.63 -4.83 -3.00
CA LEU A 54 2.18 -3.68 -2.28
C LEU A 54 3.05 -4.03 -1.06
N GLY A 55 3.05 -5.30 -0.62
CA GLY A 55 3.67 -5.73 0.64
C GLY A 55 4.45 -7.05 0.60
N GLY A 56 5.08 -7.37 -0.52
CA GLY A 56 5.82 -8.63 -0.67
C GLY A 56 6.56 -8.74 -1.99
N ASN A 57 7.02 -7.58 -2.48
CA ASN A 57 7.54 -7.47 -3.83
C ASN A 57 8.80 -8.34 -3.95
N GLN A 58 8.74 -9.35 -4.82
CA GLN A 58 9.80 -10.30 -5.23
C GLN A 58 9.87 -11.69 -4.56
N GLU A 59 9.38 -11.93 -3.33
CA GLU A 59 9.36 -13.32 -2.80
C GLU A 59 8.33 -14.22 -3.50
N PHE A 60 7.30 -13.59 -4.09
CA PHE A 60 6.14 -14.27 -4.65
C PHE A 60 5.85 -13.81 -6.09
N VAL A 61 6.89 -13.47 -6.85
CA VAL A 61 6.78 -13.09 -8.26
C VAL A 61 7.58 -14.09 -9.10
N LEU A 62 6.99 -14.60 -10.16
CA LEU A 62 7.66 -15.55 -11.05
C LEU A 62 8.55 -14.82 -12.06
N ASP A 63 9.65 -15.46 -12.44
CA ASP A 63 10.45 -15.05 -13.58
C ASP A 63 9.80 -15.55 -14.87
N ARG A 64 9.45 -14.62 -15.77
CA ARG A 64 8.82 -14.91 -17.05
C ARG A 64 9.80 -15.54 -18.06
N THR A 65 11.11 -15.39 -17.84
CA THR A 65 12.15 -15.95 -18.71
C THR A 65 12.50 -17.40 -18.37
N ASP A 66 12.15 -17.88 -17.17
CA ASP A 66 12.35 -19.28 -16.76
C ASP A 66 11.29 -20.19 -17.41
N PRO A 67 11.68 -21.16 -18.26
CA PRO A 67 10.76 -22.11 -18.89
C PRO A 67 9.91 -22.91 -17.91
N LYS A 68 10.36 -23.10 -16.66
CA LYS A 68 9.61 -23.83 -15.62
C LYS A 68 8.32 -23.12 -15.23
N ASN A 69 8.27 -21.80 -15.39
CA ASN A 69 7.11 -20.98 -15.01
C ASN A 69 6.07 -20.89 -16.14
N ALA A 70 6.39 -21.33 -17.36
CA ALA A 70 5.55 -21.15 -18.54
C ALA A 70 4.13 -21.73 -18.36
N ALA A 71 4.02 -22.93 -17.78
CA ALA A 71 2.72 -23.57 -17.53
C ALA A 71 1.86 -22.79 -16.52
N VAL A 72 2.48 -22.21 -15.49
CA VAL A 72 1.76 -21.40 -14.49
C VAL A 72 1.31 -20.08 -15.11
N LEU A 73 2.17 -19.44 -15.90
CA LEU A 73 1.91 -18.14 -16.53
C LEU A 73 0.83 -18.19 -17.62
N GLN A 74 0.59 -19.36 -18.22
CA GLN A 74 -0.56 -19.56 -19.11
C GLN A 74 -1.91 -19.44 -18.39
N HIS A 75 -1.98 -19.77 -17.10
CA HIS A 75 -3.22 -19.73 -16.32
C HIS A 75 -3.30 -18.52 -15.36
N ILE A 76 -2.14 -18.02 -14.92
CA ILE A 76 -2.02 -16.90 -13.99
C ILE A 76 -1.00 -15.92 -14.58
N PRO A 77 -1.35 -15.18 -15.63
CA PRO A 77 -0.40 -14.32 -16.32
C PRO A 77 0.11 -13.19 -15.41
N ASP A 78 -0.67 -12.77 -14.41
CA ASP A 78 -0.29 -11.73 -13.45
C ASP A 78 0.60 -12.22 -12.30
N ALA A 79 1.06 -13.48 -12.35
CA ALA A 79 2.09 -14.00 -11.46
C ALA A 79 3.49 -13.43 -11.75
N ALA A 80 3.71 -12.86 -12.94
CA ALA A 80 4.93 -12.20 -13.36
C ALA A 80 4.63 -10.85 -14.03
N PRO A 81 5.52 -9.85 -13.90
CA PRO A 81 5.35 -8.57 -14.56
C PRO A 81 5.38 -8.70 -16.10
N HIS A 82 5.08 -7.60 -16.79
CA HIS A 82 5.17 -7.44 -18.24
C HIS A 82 4.22 -8.31 -19.08
N MET A 83 3.03 -8.65 -18.57
CA MET A 83 1.99 -9.33 -19.35
C MET A 83 1.69 -8.59 -20.65
N THR A 84 1.62 -9.30 -21.78
CA THR A 84 1.08 -8.73 -23.03
C THR A 84 -0.37 -8.28 -22.83
N PHE A 85 -0.85 -7.35 -23.67
CA PHE A 85 -2.24 -6.91 -23.59
C PHE A 85 -3.23 -8.06 -23.83
N ARG A 86 -2.87 -9.05 -24.65
CA ARG A 86 -3.69 -10.25 -24.88
C ARG A 86 -3.80 -11.10 -23.62
N GLU A 87 -2.69 -11.34 -22.92
CA GLU A 87 -2.69 -12.08 -21.64
C GLU A 87 -3.46 -11.31 -20.56
N ALA A 88 -3.29 -9.99 -20.48
CA ALA A 88 -4.00 -9.17 -19.52
C ALA A 88 -5.53 -9.21 -19.72
N LEU A 89 -5.99 -9.36 -20.96
CA LEU A 89 -7.41 -9.45 -21.31
C LEU A 89 -7.97 -10.87 -21.30
N ASP A 90 -7.17 -11.90 -21.00
CA ASP A 90 -7.66 -13.27 -20.94
C ASP A 90 -8.70 -13.43 -19.83
N LEU A 91 -9.90 -13.87 -20.21
CA LEU A 91 -11.05 -14.01 -19.32
C LEU A 91 -11.07 -15.37 -18.58
N HIS A 92 -10.13 -16.28 -18.86
CA HIS A 92 -10.05 -17.58 -18.18
C HIS A 92 -9.93 -17.43 -16.65
N GLY A 93 -9.34 -16.32 -16.18
CA GLY A 93 -9.29 -15.91 -14.78
C GLY A 93 -10.60 -16.10 -14.00
N PHE A 94 -11.75 -15.81 -14.63
CA PHE A 94 -13.06 -15.94 -13.97
C PHE A 94 -13.44 -17.37 -13.59
N ARG A 95 -12.86 -18.39 -14.23
CA ARG A 95 -13.12 -19.81 -13.93
C ARG A 95 -12.36 -20.31 -12.71
N HIS A 96 -11.39 -19.54 -12.23
CA HIS A 96 -10.53 -19.94 -11.14
C HIS A 96 -11.10 -19.53 -9.78
N LEU A 97 -11.55 -20.50 -8.99
CA LEU A 97 -12.14 -20.28 -7.67
C LEU A 97 -11.22 -19.52 -6.70
N TRP A 98 -9.91 -19.72 -6.79
CA TRP A 98 -8.96 -19.02 -5.92
C TRP A 98 -8.99 -17.50 -6.13
N LEU A 99 -9.25 -17.03 -7.36
CA LEU A 99 -9.33 -15.60 -7.67
C LEU A 99 -10.58 -14.97 -7.05
N TRP A 100 -11.68 -15.71 -6.99
CA TRP A 100 -12.87 -15.30 -6.25
C TRP A 100 -12.61 -15.22 -4.76
N LYS A 101 -11.86 -16.18 -4.18
CA LYS A 101 -11.48 -16.15 -2.77
C LYS A 101 -10.61 -14.93 -2.44
N THR A 102 -9.63 -14.59 -3.28
CA THR A 102 -8.80 -13.39 -3.08
C THR A 102 -9.63 -12.12 -3.25
N ALA A 103 -10.58 -12.07 -4.19
CA ALA A 103 -11.49 -10.94 -4.34
C ALA A 103 -12.39 -10.74 -3.12
N VAL A 104 -12.94 -11.82 -2.54
CA VAL A 104 -13.69 -11.75 -1.26
C VAL A 104 -12.82 -11.16 -0.15
N MET A 105 -11.56 -11.60 -0.04
CA MET A 105 -10.63 -11.07 0.96
C MET A 105 -10.29 -9.58 0.71
N GLU A 106 -10.18 -9.15 -0.55
CA GLU A 106 -10.08 -7.72 -0.87
C GLU A 106 -11.31 -6.94 -0.42
N GLY A 107 -12.51 -7.48 -0.64
CA GLY A 107 -13.75 -6.88 -0.17
C GLY A 107 -13.79 -6.74 1.35
N ILE A 108 -13.40 -7.78 2.10
CA ILE A 108 -13.32 -7.74 3.57
C ILE A 108 -12.31 -6.69 4.04
N GLY A 109 -11.11 -6.67 3.46
CA GLY A 109 -10.10 -5.68 3.81
C GLY A 109 -10.56 -4.26 3.50
N THR A 110 -11.21 -4.05 2.35
CA THR A 110 -11.78 -2.76 1.96
C THR A 110 -12.90 -2.34 2.91
N MET A 111 -13.77 -3.26 3.32
CA MET A 111 -14.81 -2.99 4.32
C MET A 111 -14.21 -2.46 5.61
N LEU A 112 -13.21 -3.16 6.16
CA LEU A 112 -12.56 -2.78 7.42
C LEU A 112 -11.81 -1.45 7.29
N LEU A 113 -11.07 -1.25 6.20
CA LEU A 113 -10.33 -0.02 5.93
C LEU A 113 -11.28 1.18 5.77
N VAL A 114 -12.33 1.05 4.96
CA VAL A 114 -13.32 2.12 4.74
C VAL A 114 -14.07 2.45 6.02
N TYR A 115 -14.45 1.42 6.81
CA TYR A 115 -15.11 1.64 8.09
C TYR A 115 -14.23 2.44 9.05
N ILE A 116 -13.00 1.97 9.32
CA ILE A 116 -12.16 2.61 10.34
C ILE A 116 -11.69 4.00 9.90
N THR A 117 -11.29 4.18 8.65
CA THR A 117 -10.84 5.50 8.13
C THR A 117 -12.02 6.46 7.88
N GLY A 118 -13.22 5.93 7.67
CA GLY A 118 -14.45 6.69 7.64
C GLY A 118 -14.80 7.19 9.04
N TRP A 119 -14.79 6.28 10.03
CA TRP A 119 -15.12 6.58 11.43
C TRP A 119 -14.19 7.63 12.04
N THR A 120 -12.86 7.51 11.84
CA THR A 120 -11.90 8.47 12.39
C THR A 120 -12.03 9.87 11.79
N SER A 121 -12.64 10.00 10.61
CA SER A 121 -12.81 11.27 9.89
C SER A 121 -14.28 11.71 9.84
N LEU A 122 -15.16 11.05 10.59
CA LEU A 122 -16.59 11.33 10.60
C LEU A 122 -16.88 12.60 11.40
N SER A 123 -17.78 13.43 10.89
CA SER A 123 -18.29 14.61 11.60
C SER A 123 -19.77 14.83 11.30
N PRO A 124 -20.51 15.57 12.15
CA PRO A 124 -21.91 15.90 11.89
C PRO A 124 -22.08 16.66 10.56
N GLY A 125 -23.23 16.48 9.90
CA GLY A 125 -23.56 17.16 8.64
C GLY A 125 -23.58 18.69 8.79
N ALA A 126 -24.21 19.19 9.86
CA ALA A 126 -24.20 20.60 10.24
C ALA A 126 -23.02 20.95 11.17
N PHE A 127 -22.29 22.02 10.84
CA PHE A 127 -21.31 22.60 11.77
C PHE A 127 -22.06 23.35 12.88
N PRO A 128 -21.75 23.14 14.18
CA PRO A 128 -21.94 24.22 15.14
C PRO A 128 -21.07 25.42 14.70
N PRO A 129 -21.51 26.67 14.92
CA PRO A 129 -20.76 27.85 14.50
C PRO A 129 -19.31 27.75 15.01
N PRO A 130 -18.31 28.15 14.19
CA PRO A 130 -16.92 28.08 14.61
C PRO A 130 -16.76 28.82 15.94
N PRO A 131 -16.04 28.26 16.92
CA PRO A 131 -15.75 28.99 18.15
C PRO A 131 -15.02 30.29 17.78
N ASP A 132 -15.35 31.38 18.49
CA ASP A 132 -14.74 32.69 18.25
C ASP A 132 -13.21 32.57 18.23
N PRO A 133 -12.51 33.24 17.29
CA PRO A 133 -11.07 33.12 17.10
C PRO A 133 -10.33 33.78 18.27
N THR A 134 -10.26 33.08 19.39
CA THR A 134 -9.69 33.57 20.66
C THR A 134 -8.45 32.80 21.07
N SER A 135 -8.04 31.76 20.32
CA SER A 135 -6.81 31.03 20.58
C SER A 135 -5.60 31.66 19.89
N ALA A 136 -4.50 31.82 20.63
CA ALA A 136 -3.20 32.28 20.10
C ALA A 136 -2.64 31.44 18.93
N SER A 137 -3.16 30.23 18.71
CA SER A 137 -2.74 29.28 17.68
C SER A 137 -3.49 29.38 16.34
N GLY A 138 -4.46 30.29 16.18
CA GLY A 138 -5.14 30.53 14.90
C GLY A 138 -5.83 29.28 14.32
N ILE A 139 -5.57 28.95 13.05
CA ILE A 139 -6.19 27.81 12.37
C ILE A 139 -5.84 26.45 12.97
N PHE A 140 -4.70 26.34 13.67
CA PHE A 140 -4.18 25.06 14.18
C PHE A 140 -4.98 24.48 15.37
N SER A 141 -5.79 25.30 16.04
CA SER A 141 -6.73 24.85 17.08
C SER A 141 -8.11 24.50 16.55
N THR A 142 -8.36 24.66 15.25
CA THR A 142 -9.70 24.53 14.68
C THR A 142 -9.99 23.11 14.21
N ALA A 143 -11.26 22.70 14.24
CA ALA A 143 -11.70 21.41 13.72
C ALA A 143 -11.31 21.16 12.23
N PRO A 144 -11.35 22.17 11.34
CA PRO A 144 -10.81 22.07 9.98
C PRO A 144 -9.34 21.66 9.87
N PHE A 145 -8.51 21.89 10.90
CA PHE A 145 -7.11 21.43 10.91
C PHE A 145 -6.94 20.12 11.71
N LEU A 146 -7.49 20.06 12.92
CA LEU A 146 -7.33 18.91 13.82
C LEU A 146 -7.97 17.64 13.28
N GLY A 147 -9.14 17.75 12.64
CA GLY A 147 -9.82 16.61 12.01
C GLY A 147 -8.95 15.95 10.95
N PRO A 148 -8.49 16.69 9.92
CA PRO A 148 -7.52 16.22 8.95
C PRO A 148 -6.21 15.69 9.51
N LEU A 149 -5.66 16.31 10.58
CA LEU A 149 -4.43 15.83 11.21
C LEU A 149 -4.60 14.42 11.78
N VAL A 150 -5.66 14.22 12.58
CA VAL A 150 -6.01 12.91 13.14
C VAL A 150 -6.34 11.92 12.01
N GLY A 151 -7.14 12.34 11.04
CA GLY A 151 -7.52 11.52 9.88
C GLY A 151 -6.31 11.06 9.06
N GLY A 152 -5.36 11.96 8.78
CA GLY A 152 -4.14 11.65 8.04
C GLY A 152 -3.21 10.70 8.77
N ILE A 153 -2.93 10.96 10.06
CA ILE A 153 -2.06 10.09 10.88
C ILE A 153 -2.67 8.70 11.04
N THR A 154 -3.95 8.62 11.41
CA THR A 154 -4.63 7.32 11.59
C THR A 154 -4.75 6.56 10.28
N SER A 155 -5.04 7.25 9.17
CA SER A 155 -5.07 6.62 7.83
C SER A 155 -3.70 6.11 7.44
N ALA A 156 -2.61 6.82 7.74
CA ALA A 156 -1.26 6.32 7.46
C ALA A 156 -0.99 4.97 8.13
N ILE A 157 -1.35 4.86 9.41
CA ILE A 157 -1.16 3.64 10.21
C ILE A 157 -2.07 2.53 9.69
N PHE A 158 -3.38 2.79 9.56
CA PHE A 158 -4.33 1.76 9.15
C PHE A 158 -4.07 1.27 7.73
N ILE A 159 -3.80 2.15 6.77
CA ILE A 159 -3.47 1.74 5.40
C ILE A 159 -2.25 0.82 5.40
N ALA A 160 -1.17 1.19 6.07
CA ALA A 160 0.02 0.33 6.18
C ALA A 160 -0.31 -1.03 6.80
N MET A 161 -1.03 -1.05 7.92
CA MET A 161 -1.40 -2.28 8.62
C MET A 161 -2.31 -3.18 7.78
N PHE A 162 -3.30 -2.61 7.08
CA PHE A 162 -4.16 -3.40 6.22
C PHE A 162 -3.43 -3.92 4.98
N ILE A 163 -2.49 -3.17 4.41
CA ILE A 163 -1.61 -3.70 3.37
C ILE A 163 -0.79 -4.87 3.92
N PHE A 164 -0.32 -4.86 5.17
CA PHE A 164 0.33 -6.05 5.75
C PHE A 164 -0.63 -7.23 5.92
N CYS A 165 -1.81 -7.00 6.50
CA CYS A 165 -2.79 -8.05 6.77
C CYS A 165 -3.26 -8.75 5.49
N PHE A 166 -3.49 -7.99 4.42
CA PHE A 166 -4.06 -8.48 3.17
C PHE A 166 -3.01 -8.69 2.06
N GLY A 167 -1.83 -8.10 2.19
CA GLY A 167 -0.77 -8.13 1.18
C GLY A 167 -0.30 -9.52 0.79
N SER A 168 -0.22 -10.45 1.75
CA SER A 168 0.15 -11.85 1.52
C SER A 168 -0.95 -12.67 0.83
N VAL A 169 -2.21 -12.25 0.95
CA VAL A 169 -3.37 -12.96 0.40
C VAL A 169 -3.77 -12.40 -0.96
N THR A 170 -3.92 -11.09 -1.06
CA THR A 170 -4.53 -10.41 -2.21
C THR A 170 -3.60 -9.44 -2.93
N GLY A 171 -2.48 -9.06 -2.30
CA GLY A 171 -1.65 -7.93 -2.72
C GLY A 171 -2.02 -6.60 -2.05
N GLY A 172 -3.09 -6.58 -1.26
CA GLY A 172 -3.44 -5.45 -0.39
C GLY A 172 -3.78 -4.19 -1.17
N HIS A 173 -4.53 -4.30 -2.28
CA HIS A 173 -4.91 -3.14 -3.08
C HIS A 173 -5.91 -2.25 -2.35
N LEU A 174 -6.99 -2.84 -1.82
CA LEU A 174 -8.02 -2.23 -0.97
C LEU A 174 -8.63 -0.93 -1.52
N ASN A 175 -8.44 -0.69 -2.82
CA ASN A 175 -8.69 0.57 -3.49
C ASN A 175 -8.75 0.36 -5.02
N PRO A 176 -9.85 0.76 -5.68
CA PRO A 176 -9.95 0.72 -7.13
C PRO A 176 -8.89 1.58 -7.83
N LEU A 177 -8.46 2.71 -7.24
CA LEU A 177 -7.38 3.53 -7.80
C LEU A 177 -6.12 2.69 -8.01
N ILE A 178 -5.69 1.94 -6.99
CA ILE A 178 -4.51 1.06 -7.08
C ILE A 178 -4.77 -0.07 -8.07
N THR A 179 -5.91 -0.76 -7.95
CA THR A 179 -6.25 -1.92 -8.79
C THR A 179 -6.31 -1.58 -10.29
N ILE A 180 -6.89 -0.43 -10.63
CA ILE A 180 -7.00 0.02 -12.01
C ILE A 180 -5.63 0.49 -12.52
N SER A 181 -4.84 1.15 -11.66
CA SER A 181 -3.48 1.56 -12.03
C SER A 181 -2.60 0.36 -12.36
N THR A 182 -2.68 -0.71 -11.56
CA THR A 182 -1.90 -1.94 -11.79
C THR A 182 -2.37 -2.71 -13.01
N PHE A 183 -3.65 -2.61 -13.38
CA PHE A 183 -4.15 -3.13 -14.65
C PHE A 183 -3.54 -2.38 -15.83
N PHE A 184 -3.59 -1.05 -15.86
CA PHE A 184 -2.98 -0.25 -16.93
C PHE A 184 -1.46 -0.41 -17.00
N ALA A 185 -0.80 -0.63 -15.87
CA ALA A 185 0.62 -0.95 -15.79
C ALA A 185 0.98 -2.40 -16.20
N ARG A 186 -0.01 -3.23 -16.56
CA ARG A 186 0.15 -4.65 -16.92
C ARG A 186 0.74 -5.52 -15.79
N LEU A 187 0.41 -5.18 -14.55
CA LEU A 187 0.73 -5.94 -13.34
C LEU A 187 -0.47 -6.74 -12.80
N THR A 188 -1.68 -6.45 -13.27
CA THR A 188 -2.92 -7.11 -12.87
C THR A 188 -3.74 -7.50 -14.10
N SER A 189 -4.28 -8.73 -14.11
CA SER A 189 -5.15 -9.21 -15.19
C SER A 189 -6.54 -8.57 -15.13
N LEU A 190 -7.25 -8.49 -16.26
CA LEU A 190 -8.60 -7.93 -16.34
C LEU A 190 -9.59 -8.66 -15.41
N PRO A 191 -9.64 -10.02 -15.35
CA PRO A 191 -10.54 -10.70 -14.44
C PRO A 191 -10.27 -10.33 -12.97
N ARG A 192 -9.00 -10.26 -12.56
CA ARG A 192 -8.64 -9.83 -11.20
C ARG A 192 -9.08 -8.39 -10.95
N ALA A 193 -8.81 -7.48 -11.87
CA ALA A 193 -9.18 -6.08 -11.73
C ALA A 193 -10.70 -5.91 -11.56
N ILE A 194 -11.50 -6.57 -12.41
CA ILE A 194 -12.96 -6.54 -12.33
C ILE A 194 -13.45 -7.11 -10.99
N LEU A 195 -12.95 -8.28 -10.59
CA LEU A 195 -13.36 -8.91 -9.33
C LEU A 195 -12.96 -8.05 -8.13
N TYR A 196 -11.73 -7.55 -8.07
CA TYR A 196 -11.25 -6.71 -6.98
C TYR A 196 -12.08 -5.44 -6.85
N VAL A 197 -12.33 -4.71 -7.94
CA VAL A 197 -13.16 -3.50 -7.91
C VAL A 197 -14.59 -3.82 -7.46
N THR A 198 -15.17 -4.92 -7.97
CA THR A 198 -16.53 -5.34 -7.58
C THR A 198 -16.63 -5.65 -6.08
N PHE A 199 -15.69 -6.42 -5.54
CA PHE A 199 -15.69 -6.77 -4.12
C PHE A 199 -15.26 -5.61 -3.22
N GLN A 200 -14.40 -4.71 -3.69
CA GLN A 200 -14.08 -3.43 -3.02
C GLN A 200 -15.35 -2.57 -2.86
N ILE A 201 -16.18 -2.48 -3.91
CA ILE A 201 -17.49 -1.79 -3.84
C ILE A 201 -18.42 -2.49 -2.85
N ALA A 202 -18.54 -3.81 -2.91
CA ALA A 202 -19.38 -4.58 -1.98
C ALA A 202 -18.93 -4.39 -0.52
N GLY A 203 -17.62 -4.46 -0.26
CA GLY A 203 -17.03 -4.22 1.05
C GLY A 203 -17.29 -2.80 1.56
N ALA A 204 -17.09 -1.80 0.70
CA ALA A 204 -17.37 -0.41 1.05
C ALA A 204 -18.86 -0.14 1.30
N THR A 205 -19.75 -0.83 0.59
CA THR A 205 -21.20 -0.78 0.83
C THR A 205 -21.51 -1.23 2.26
N LEU A 206 -20.97 -2.38 2.68
CA LEU A 206 -21.12 -2.90 4.03
C LEU A 206 -20.51 -1.95 5.07
N ALA A 207 -19.34 -1.37 4.79
CA ALA A 207 -18.72 -0.36 5.66
C ALA A 207 -19.60 0.87 5.85
N GLY A 208 -20.26 1.35 4.79
CA GLY A 208 -21.22 2.45 4.85
C GLY A 208 -22.41 2.16 5.76
N LEU A 209 -22.97 0.96 5.62
CA LEU A 209 -24.08 0.50 6.48
C LEU A 209 -23.63 0.37 7.95
N LEU A 210 -22.41 -0.12 8.19
CA LEU A 210 -21.82 -0.18 9.53
C LEU A 210 -21.57 1.21 10.11
N LEU A 211 -21.06 2.17 9.32
CA LEU A 211 -20.89 3.56 9.76
C LEU A 211 -22.23 4.18 10.18
N ARG A 212 -23.28 4.00 9.37
CA ARG A 212 -24.63 4.46 9.69
C ARG A 212 -25.16 3.83 10.97
N ALA A 213 -24.98 2.52 11.14
CA ALA A 213 -25.42 1.80 12.33
C ALA A 213 -24.66 2.25 13.58
N SER A 214 -23.34 2.41 13.50
CA SER A 214 -22.50 2.85 14.61
C SER A 214 -22.71 4.33 14.98
N TYR A 215 -23.05 5.17 14.00
CA TYR A 215 -23.33 6.60 14.21
C TYR A 215 -24.76 6.87 14.70
N ASP A 216 -25.65 5.87 14.62
CA ASP A 216 -27.09 6.00 14.92
C ASP A 216 -27.80 7.08 14.07
N GLY A 217 -27.41 7.18 12.79
CA GLY A 217 -27.97 8.22 11.93
C GLY A 217 -27.34 8.28 10.54
N ARG A 218 -27.93 9.12 9.68
CA ARG A 218 -27.43 9.40 8.32
C ARG A 218 -26.82 10.79 8.17
N ASP A 219 -27.06 11.68 9.14
CA ASP A 219 -26.63 13.08 9.08
C ASP A 219 -25.16 13.26 9.50
N PHE A 220 -24.28 12.62 8.74
CA PHE A 220 -22.85 12.72 8.91
C PHE A 220 -22.16 12.91 7.56
N LYS A 221 -20.98 13.52 7.65
CA LYS A 221 -20.03 13.64 6.56
C LYS A 221 -18.72 12.98 6.94
N VAL A 222 -18.00 12.50 5.94
CA VAL A 222 -16.69 11.85 6.11
C VAL A 222 -15.63 12.74 5.47
N GLY A 223 -14.60 13.09 6.24
CA GLY A 223 -13.43 13.80 5.74
C GLY A 223 -12.83 13.09 4.52
N GLY A 224 -12.42 13.86 3.53
CA GLY A 224 -11.95 13.39 2.22
C GLY A 224 -13.06 13.13 1.18
N CYS A 225 -14.32 13.00 1.59
CA CYS A 225 -15.41 12.69 0.66
C CYS A 225 -16.43 13.80 0.49
N TRP A 226 -16.51 14.73 1.44
CA TRP A 226 -17.54 15.76 1.46
C TRP A 226 -17.09 17.05 0.75
N LEU A 227 -18.05 17.80 0.19
CA LEU A 227 -17.86 19.05 -0.53
C LEU A 227 -19.03 19.99 -0.22
N ASN A 228 -18.75 21.29 -0.04
CA ASN A 228 -19.72 22.37 -0.07
C ASN A 228 -19.63 23.12 -1.41
N PRO A 229 -20.55 22.88 -2.36
CA PRO A 229 -20.54 23.55 -3.67
C PRO A 229 -20.72 25.07 -3.60
N ALA A 230 -21.18 25.62 -2.48
CA ALA A 230 -21.30 27.07 -2.27
C ALA A 230 -19.94 27.74 -2.02
N GLU A 231 -18.92 26.99 -1.57
CA GLU A 231 -17.58 27.51 -1.24
C GLU A 231 -16.52 27.11 -2.27
N ILE A 232 -16.72 25.99 -2.97
CA ILE A 232 -15.76 25.45 -3.93
C ILE A 232 -16.47 24.83 -5.12
N SER A 233 -15.95 25.10 -6.32
CA SER A 233 -16.50 24.54 -7.55
C SER A 233 -16.21 23.03 -7.66
N VAL A 234 -17.15 22.29 -8.26
CA VAL A 234 -16.97 20.85 -8.55
C VAL A 234 -15.73 20.60 -9.43
N GLY A 235 -15.41 21.51 -10.36
CA GLY A 235 -14.22 21.41 -11.20
C GLY A 235 -12.91 21.53 -10.40
N SER A 236 -12.86 22.43 -9.41
CA SER A 236 -11.71 22.53 -8.51
C SER A 236 -11.57 21.28 -7.63
N ALA A 237 -12.67 20.74 -7.12
CA ALA A 237 -12.66 19.49 -6.35
C ALA A 237 -12.17 18.31 -7.21
N PHE A 238 -12.63 18.21 -8.46
CA PHE A 238 -12.15 17.22 -9.42
C PHE A 238 -10.64 17.33 -9.66
N ALA A 239 -10.12 18.54 -9.88
CA ALA A 239 -8.70 18.76 -10.11
C ALA A 239 -7.84 18.33 -8.90
N THR A 240 -8.30 18.63 -7.69
CA THR A 240 -7.63 18.21 -6.45
C THR A 240 -7.68 16.70 -6.27
N GLU A 241 -8.84 16.07 -6.49
CA GLU A 241 -8.99 14.61 -6.39
C GLU A 241 -8.09 13.88 -7.40
N PHE A 242 -8.03 14.37 -8.65
CA PHE A 242 -7.15 13.83 -9.69
C PHE A 242 -5.68 13.98 -9.31
N SER A 243 -5.26 15.17 -8.88
CA SER A 243 -3.86 15.46 -8.56
C SER A 243 -3.38 14.67 -7.34
N ALA A 244 -4.19 14.61 -6.29
CA ALA A 244 -3.90 13.81 -5.10
C ALA A 244 -3.86 12.31 -5.42
N SER A 245 -4.79 11.82 -6.23
CA SER A 245 -4.80 10.42 -6.69
C SER A 245 -3.54 10.11 -7.48
N LEU A 246 -3.11 11.01 -8.37
CA LEU A 246 -1.87 10.88 -9.15
C LEU A 246 -0.64 10.80 -8.25
N VAL A 247 -0.53 11.69 -7.25
CA VAL A 247 0.54 11.65 -6.24
C VAL A 247 0.54 10.32 -5.48
N LEU A 248 -0.62 9.87 -5.01
CA LEU A 248 -0.72 8.60 -4.28
C LEU A 248 -0.28 7.41 -5.12
N VAL A 249 -0.74 7.28 -6.37
CA VAL A 249 -0.34 6.15 -7.22
C VAL A 249 1.14 6.19 -7.56
N PHE A 250 1.73 7.37 -7.80
CA PHE A 250 3.17 7.50 -7.99
C PHE A 250 3.95 7.03 -6.77
N ILE A 251 3.54 7.44 -5.56
CA ILE A 251 4.17 6.97 -4.32
C ILE A 251 3.98 5.46 -4.19
N ALA A 252 2.76 4.95 -4.36
CA ALA A 252 2.45 3.54 -4.17
C ALA A 252 3.23 2.63 -5.13
N PHE A 253 3.36 3.04 -6.40
CA PHE A 253 4.20 2.33 -7.35
C PHE A 253 5.67 2.47 -7.03
N GLY A 254 6.11 3.68 -6.69
CA GLY A 254 7.50 3.98 -6.38
C GLY A 254 8.03 3.18 -5.19
N VAL A 255 7.31 3.16 -4.07
CA VAL A 255 7.79 2.55 -2.81
C VAL A 255 7.22 1.15 -2.55
N GLY A 256 6.08 0.82 -3.14
CA GLY A 256 5.37 -0.45 -2.90
C GLY A 256 5.48 -1.46 -4.04
N LEU A 257 5.55 -1.01 -5.30
CA LEU A 257 5.56 -1.89 -6.48
C LEU A 257 6.85 -1.86 -7.30
N ASP A 258 7.79 -0.95 -7.05
CA ASP A 258 9.08 -0.93 -7.71
C ASP A 258 10.01 -2.01 -7.14
N PRO A 259 10.44 -3.00 -7.93
CA PRO A 259 11.33 -4.07 -7.46
C PRO A 259 12.71 -3.54 -6.99
N ARG A 260 13.13 -2.36 -7.45
CA ARG A 260 14.42 -1.76 -7.07
C ARG A 260 14.40 -1.24 -5.64
N GLN A 261 13.27 -0.73 -5.17
CA GLN A 261 13.15 -0.26 -3.80
C GLN A 261 13.23 -1.40 -2.78
N ALA A 262 12.78 -2.60 -3.15
CA ALA A 262 12.95 -3.78 -2.31
C ALA A 262 14.45 -4.09 -2.05
N GLN A 263 15.36 -3.73 -2.96
CA GLN A 263 16.81 -3.90 -2.75
C GLN A 263 17.38 -2.87 -1.76
N ILE A 264 16.71 -1.73 -1.57
CA ILE A 264 17.17 -0.64 -0.71
C ILE A 264 16.69 -0.84 0.72
N PHE A 265 15.40 -1.14 0.90
CA PHE A 265 14.77 -1.17 2.22
C PHE A 265 13.94 -2.45 2.48
N GLY A 266 14.04 -3.45 1.61
CA GLY A 266 13.33 -4.72 1.76
C GLY A 266 11.84 -4.65 1.38
N PRO A 267 11.20 -5.80 1.13
CA PRO A 267 9.77 -5.84 0.77
C PRO A 267 8.85 -5.43 1.92
N SER A 268 9.31 -5.54 3.17
CA SER A 268 8.51 -5.29 4.37
C SER A 268 8.24 -3.81 4.63
N LEU A 269 9.05 -2.87 4.12
CA LEU A 269 8.84 -1.44 4.37
C LEU A 269 7.93 -0.76 3.34
N GLY A 270 7.67 -1.40 2.19
CA GLY A 270 6.74 -0.90 1.16
C GLY A 270 5.37 -0.48 1.71
N PRO A 271 4.65 -1.35 2.46
CA PRO A 271 3.36 -1.03 3.06
C PRO A 271 3.38 0.22 3.95
N ILE A 272 4.46 0.39 4.72
CA ILE A 272 4.64 1.54 5.62
C ILE A 272 4.77 2.82 4.80
N PHE A 273 5.62 2.84 3.78
CA PHE A 273 5.79 4.03 2.95
C PHE A 273 4.55 4.36 2.12
N VAL A 274 3.80 3.35 1.64
CA VAL A 274 2.51 3.56 0.98
C VAL A 274 1.52 4.23 1.95
N GLY A 275 1.41 3.71 3.18
CA GLY A 275 0.56 4.29 4.22
C GLY A 275 0.96 5.71 4.58
N LEU A 276 2.25 5.96 4.86
CA LEU A 276 2.77 7.30 5.15
C LEU A 276 2.52 8.29 4.00
N GLY A 277 2.70 7.86 2.75
CA GLY A 277 2.38 8.65 1.57
C GLY A 277 0.90 9.01 1.52
N ALA A 278 0.02 8.03 1.65
CA ALA A 278 -1.42 8.24 1.66
C ALA A 278 -1.87 9.19 2.76
N GLY A 279 -1.46 8.94 4.01
CA GLY A 279 -1.83 9.80 5.14
C GLY A 279 -1.29 11.23 5.01
N SER A 280 -0.10 11.41 4.47
CA SER A 280 0.48 12.74 4.20
C SER A 280 -0.34 13.52 3.16
N VAL A 281 -0.79 12.85 2.09
CA VAL A 281 -1.65 13.49 1.08
C VAL A 281 -3.04 13.79 1.63
N ILE A 282 -3.64 12.85 2.39
CA ILE A 282 -4.93 13.07 3.08
C ILE A 282 -4.86 14.33 3.94
N PHE A 283 -3.85 14.43 4.81
CA PHE A 283 -3.67 15.59 5.67
C PHE A 283 -3.50 16.88 4.84
N SER A 284 -2.56 16.87 3.90
CA SER A 284 -2.20 18.08 3.13
C SER A 284 -3.34 18.63 2.28
N MET A 285 -4.28 17.80 1.84
CA MET A 285 -5.37 18.22 0.96
C MET A 285 -6.64 18.67 1.72
N ALA A 286 -6.76 18.33 3.01
CA ALA A 286 -8.04 18.41 3.72
C ALA A 286 -8.26 19.68 4.56
N PHE A 287 -7.22 20.46 4.85
CA PHE A 287 -7.36 21.72 5.61
C PHE A 287 -7.04 22.97 4.77
N THR A 288 -6.58 22.81 3.53
CA THR A 288 -6.07 23.91 2.70
C THR A 288 -7.18 24.78 2.10
N ARG A 289 -8.41 24.29 2.06
CA ARG A 289 -9.53 24.99 1.43
C ARG A 289 -10.85 24.80 2.20
N PRO A 290 -11.51 25.90 2.62
CA PRO A 290 -12.86 25.84 3.17
C PRO A 290 -13.85 25.16 2.21
N GLY A 291 -14.82 24.45 2.77
CA GLY A 291 -15.84 23.74 2.00
C GLY A 291 -15.34 22.47 1.28
N TYR A 292 -14.08 22.08 1.44
CA TYR A 292 -13.53 20.86 0.86
C TYR A 292 -13.04 19.92 1.96
N GLY A 293 -13.52 18.68 1.95
CA GLY A 293 -13.11 17.69 2.95
C GLY A 293 -11.71 17.12 2.75
N GLY A 294 -11.03 17.46 1.66
CA GLY A 294 -9.80 16.80 1.21
C GLY A 294 -10.05 15.80 0.10
N ALA A 295 -8.96 15.29 -0.48
CA ALA A 295 -9.05 14.27 -1.52
C ALA A 295 -9.20 12.87 -0.90
N ALA A 296 -10.10 12.06 -1.46
CA ALA A 296 -10.34 10.71 -0.98
C ALA A 296 -9.29 9.73 -1.49
N MET A 297 -8.94 9.87 -2.77
CA MET A 297 -8.03 8.99 -3.52
C MET A 297 -8.46 7.51 -3.52
N ASN A 298 -9.71 7.25 -3.16
CA ASN A 298 -10.32 5.94 -3.13
C ASN A 298 -11.83 6.10 -3.42
N PRO A 299 -12.29 5.76 -4.63
CA PRO A 299 -13.69 5.98 -5.00
C PRO A 299 -14.64 5.13 -4.16
N THR A 300 -14.24 3.91 -3.79
CA THR A 300 -15.06 3.04 -2.93
C THR A 300 -15.19 3.57 -1.51
N ARG A 301 -14.17 4.25 -0.97
CA ARG A 301 -14.27 4.89 0.35
C ARG A 301 -15.43 5.89 0.39
N CYS A 302 -15.53 6.76 -0.61
CA CYS A 302 -16.62 7.73 -0.66
C CYS A 302 -17.95 7.12 -1.06
N PHE A 303 -17.94 6.13 -1.95
CA PHE A 303 -19.14 5.36 -2.24
C PHE A 303 -19.74 4.76 -0.96
N GLY A 304 -18.92 4.11 -0.13
CA GLY A 304 -19.34 3.57 1.16
C GLY A 304 -19.87 4.64 2.11
N ALA A 305 -19.16 5.76 2.25
CA ALA A 305 -19.63 6.89 3.06
C ALA A 305 -21.05 7.33 2.66
N PHE A 306 -21.32 7.47 1.35
CA PHE A 306 -22.61 7.91 0.82
C PHE A 306 -23.72 6.85 0.84
N VAL A 307 -23.37 5.56 0.82
CA VAL A 307 -24.33 4.48 1.17
C VAL A 307 -24.84 4.68 2.61
N GLY A 308 -23.92 4.97 3.53
CA GLY A 308 -24.23 5.23 4.93
C GLY A 308 -25.03 6.52 5.14
N SER A 309 -24.64 7.61 4.48
CA SER A 309 -25.28 8.93 4.52
C SER A 309 -26.17 9.18 3.30
N GLU A 310 -25.82 10.10 2.41
CA GLU A 310 -26.59 10.49 1.23
C GLU A 310 -25.67 10.68 0.02
N PHE A 311 -26.14 10.32 -1.18
CA PHE A 311 -25.39 10.49 -2.42
C PHE A 311 -25.52 11.92 -2.97
N PRO A 312 -24.43 12.69 -3.03
CA PRO A 312 -24.45 13.97 -3.70
C PRO A 312 -24.36 13.82 -5.22
N GLY A 313 -25.02 14.72 -5.97
CA GLY A 313 -24.97 14.72 -7.43
C GLY A 313 -23.56 14.89 -8.03
N TRP A 314 -22.59 15.39 -7.26
CA TRP A 314 -21.20 15.56 -7.66
C TRP A 314 -20.30 14.36 -7.29
N HIS A 315 -20.83 13.27 -6.70
CA HIS A 315 -20.03 12.10 -6.29
C HIS A 315 -19.20 11.48 -7.42
N TRP A 316 -19.64 11.63 -8.68
CA TRP A 316 -18.95 11.14 -9.87
C TRP A 316 -17.48 11.57 -9.94
N ILE A 317 -17.10 12.70 -9.34
CA ILE A 317 -15.71 13.18 -9.35
C ILE A 317 -14.76 12.16 -8.73
N HIS A 318 -15.16 11.47 -7.65
CA HIS A 318 -14.29 10.50 -6.98
C HIS A 318 -13.99 9.30 -7.87
N TRP A 319 -14.92 8.92 -8.74
CA TRP A 319 -14.73 7.84 -9.72
C TRP A 319 -13.93 8.32 -10.92
N VAL A 320 -14.37 9.38 -11.59
CA VAL A 320 -13.75 9.81 -12.85
C VAL A 320 -12.33 10.32 -12.62
N ALA A 321 -12.09 11.10 -11.57
CA ALA A 321 -10.76 11.63 -11.29
C ALA A 321 -9.77 10.51 -10.93
N THR A 322 -10.17 9.55 -10.10
CA THR A 322 -9.31 8.43 -9.70
C THR A 322 -9.04 7.48 -10.86
N VAL A 323 -10.04 7.17 -11.69
CA VAL A 323 -9.85 6.33 -12.89
C VAL A 323 -8.95 7.02 -13.91
N LEU A 324 -9.10 8.33 -14.12
CA LEU A 324 -8.24 9.08 -15.02
C LEU A 324 -6.79 9.11 -14.50
N ALA A 325 -6.59 9.34 -13.19
CA ALA A 325 -5.26 9.30 -12.57
C ALA A 325 -4.63 7.90 -12.71
N ALA A 326 -5.42 6.84 -12.50
CA ALA A 326 -4.98 5.45 -12.66
C ALA A 326 -4.53 5.15 -14.09
N ALA A 327 -5.32 5.57 -15.08
CA ALA A 327 -5.01 5.38 -16.49
C ALA A 327 -3.75 6.16 -16.90
N VAL A 328 -3.68 7.45 -16.55
CA VAL A 328 -2.51 8.29 -16.84
C VAL A 328 -1.25 7.71 -16.23
N HIS A 329 -1.27 7.39 -14.93
CA HIS A 329 -0.12 6.81 -14.27
C HIS A 329 0.26 5.44 -14.85
N GLY A 330 -0.69 4.51 -14.96
CA GLY A 330 -0.41 3.15 -15.41
C GLY A 330 0.12 3.10 -16.85
N VAL A 331 -0.43 3.92 -17.76
CA VAL A 331 0.07 4.04 -19.13
C VAL A 331 1.47 4.65 -19.16
N VAL A 332 1.74 5.72 -18.38
CA VAL A 332 3.08 6.31 -18.30
C VAL A 332 4.09 5.32 -17.74
N TYR A 333 3.73 4.61 -16.66
CA TYR A 333 4.58 3.57 -16.05
C TYR A 333 4.89 2.43 -17.03
N TYR A 334 3.94 2.08 -17.90
CA TYR A 334 4.16 1.10 -18.95
C TYR A 334 5.05 1.62 -20.09
N LEU A 335 4.75 2.82 -20.62
CA LEU A 335 5.46 3.38 -21.79
C LEU A 335 6.85 3.91 -21.44
N ILE A 336 7.04 4.40 -20.22
CA ILE A 336 8.28 4.95 -19.70
C ILE A 336 8.59 4.22 -18.39
N PRO A 337 9.04 2.95 -18.48
CA PRO A 337 9.32 2.18 -17.30
C PRO A 337 10.49 2.83 -16.54
N PRO A 338 10.38 3.09 -15.23
CA PRO A 338 11.44 3.73 -14.47
C PRO A 338 12.81 3.04 -14.51
N TRP A 339 12.87 1.77 -14.93
CA TRP A 339 14.08 0.96 -15.11
C TRP A 339 14.66 1.03 -16.53
N ASP A 340 13.85 1.32 -17.55
CA ASP A 340 14.29 1.47 -18.94
C ASP A 340 14.77 2.91 -19.16
N GLY A 341 16.03 3.20 -18.80
CA GLY A 341 16.59 4.52 -19.12
C GLY A 341 17.88 4.99 -18.46
N MET A 342 18.44 4.30 -17.46
CA MET A 342 19.73 4.73 -16.85
C MET A 342 20.80 3.64 -16.70
N GLY A 343 20.51 2.39 -17.10
CA GLY A 343 21.45 1.26 -16.99
C GLY A 343 21.95 0.73 -18.33
N GLY A 344 21.06 0.52 -19.31
CA GLY A 344 21.42 -0.21 -20.54
C GLY A 344 22.43 0.48 -21.46
N HIS A 345 22.56 1.82 -21.40
CA HIS A 345 23.62 2.54 -22.11
C HIS A 345 24.90 2.64 -21.28
N ALA A 346 24.79 2.91 -19.97
CA ALA A 346 25.94 3.02 -19.07
C ALA A 346 26.66 1.68 -18.87
N GLU A 347 25.93 0.58 -18.72
CA GLU A 347 26.47 -0.78 -18.62
C GLU A 347 27.14 -1.20 -19.93
N LYS A 348 26.53 -0.93 -21.09
CA LYS A 348 27.17 -1.16 -22.39
C LYS A 348 28.44 -0.32 -22.58
N VAL A 349 28.47 0.91 -22.07
CA VAL A 349 29.66 1.78 -22.13
C VAL A 349 30.76 1.30 -21.18
N LEU A 350 30.41 0.84 -19.97
CA LEU A 350 31.38 0.32 -18.99
C LEU A 350 31.96 -1.02 -19.41
N VAL A 351 31.13 -1.95 -19.91
CA VAL A 351 31.59 -3.24 -20.45
C VAL A 351 32.52 -3.01 -21.64
N ARG A 352 32.11 -2.17 -22.60
CA ARG A 352 32.90 -1.85 -23.80
C ARG A 352 34.18 -1.05 -23.48
N GLY A 353 34.16 -0.25 -22.42
CA GLY A 353 35.33 0.46 -21.89
C GLY A 353 36.30 -0.47 -21.16
N GLY A 354 35.79 -1.45 -20.42
CA GLY A 354 36.58 -2.49 -19.75
C GLY A 354 37.24 -3.47 -20.72
N GLU A 355 36.52 -3.89 -21.76
CA GLU A 355 37.06 -4.73 -22.85
C GLU A 355 38.16 -4.00 -23.63
N LYS A 356 37.97 -2.71 -23.96
CA LYS A 356 38.99 -1.90 -24.63
C LYS A 356 40.25 -1.69 -23.79
N ARG A 357 40.12 -1.51 -22.46
CA ARG A 357 41.28 -1.41 -21.56
C ARG A 357 42.05 -2.72 -21.48
N ARG A 358 41.37 -3.86 -21.32
CA ARG A 358 42.03 -5.17 -21.31
C ARG A 358 42.76 -5.48 -22.61
N ALA A 359 42.18 -5.14 -23.75
CA ALA A 359 42.83 -5.33 -25.05
C ALA A 359 44.09 -4.45 -25.22
N GLY A 360 44.06 -3.21 -24.73
CA GLY A 360 45.22 -2.31 -24.77
C GLY A 360 46.38 -2.74 -23.85
N ASP A 361 46.07 -3.30 -22.69
CA ASP A 361 47.08 -3.80 -21.74
C ASP A 361 47.76 -5.11 -22.24
N GLU A 362 47.03 -5.96 -22.97
CA GLU A 362 47.58 -7.17 -23.61
C GLU A 362 48.45 -6.85 -24.85
N GLU A 363 48.19 -5.76 -25.55
CA GLU A 363 48.98 -5.34 -26.72
C GLU A 363 50.25 -4.57 -26.31
N SER A 364 50.26 -3.90 -25.15
CA SER A 364 51.44 -3.23 -24.60
C SER A 364 52.43 -4.17 -23.88
N SER A 365 52.08 -5.44 -23.67
CA SER A 365 52.90 -6.43 -22.96
C SER A 365 53.54 -7.48 -23.88
N ARG A 366 53.43 -7.30 -25.20
CA ARG A 366 54.18 -8.02 -26.24
C ARG A 366 55.16 -7.08 -26.92
#